data_AF-A0A9X2FHP8-F1
#
_entry.id   AF-A0A9X2FHP8-F1
#
_cell.length_a   1.000
_cell.length_b   1.000
_cell.length_c   1.000
_cell.angle_alpha   90.00
_cell.angle_beta   90.00
_cell.angle_gamma   90.00
#
_symmetry.space_group_name_H-M   'P 1'
#
loop_
_entity.id
_entity.type
_entity.pdbx_description
1 polymer ?
#
loop_
_entity_poly.entity_id
_entity_poly.type
_entity_poly.pdbx_seq_one_letter_code
_entity_poly.pdbx_strand_id
1 'polypeptide(L)' 'MKSCDLQSGAGRIRRALEHLELAWAEATDEWNDEASRAFQERHLEPLIPVVKTSLDAIGRMELLLREAQRDCER' A
#
# COMPACT_ATOMS: atom_id res chain seq x y z
N MET A 1 -25.49 -7.07 3.09
CA MET A 1 -24.56 -5.93 2.91
C MET A 1 -23.66 -6.27 1.72
N LYS A 2 -23.52 -5.43 0.68
CA LYS A 2 -22.51 -5.71 -0.36
C LYS A 2 -21.15 -5.67 0.34
N SER A 3 -20.48 -6.82 0.43
CA SER A 3 -19.16 -6.93 1.06
C SER A 3 -18.25 -5.90 0.41
N CYS A 4 -17.78 -4.93 1.19
CA CYS A 4 -16.75 -4.03 0.73
C CYS A 4 -15.50 -4.91 0.55
N ASP A 5 -15.12 -5.20 -0.69
CA ASP A 5 -13.98 -6.07 -0.98
C ASP A 5 -12.67 -5.31 -0.74
N LEU A 6 -12.36 -5.16 0.54
CA LEU A 6 -11.16 -4.52 1.05
C LEU A 6 -9.91 -5.32 0.68
N GLN A 7 -10.02 -6.64 0.53
CA GLN A 7 -8.89 -7.50 0.16
C GLN A 7 -8.41 -7.26 -1.25
N SER A 8 -9.32 -7.25 -2.23
CA SER A 8 -8.95 -6.94 -3.61
C SER A 8 -8.36 -5.54 -3.75
N GLY A 9 -8.91 -4.55 -3.01
CA GLY A 9 -8.36 -3.20 -2.94
C GLY A 9 -6.93 -3.17 -2.39
N ALA A 10 -6.71 -3.77 -1.22
CA ALA A 10 -5.39 -3.87 -0.60
C ALA A 10 -4.37 -4.60 -1.48
N GLY A 11 -4.78 -5.68 -2.16
CA GLY A 11 -3.93 -6.43 -3.08
C GLY A 11 -3.53 -5.63 -4.32
N ARG A 12 -4.36 -4.69 -4.79
CA ARG A 12 -3.98 -3.77 -5.88
C ARG A 12 -2.99 -2.72 -5.42
N ILE A 13 -3.19 -2.14 -4.24
CA ILE A 13 -2.28 -1.14 -3.65
C ILE A 13 -0.90 -1.75 -3.41
N ARG A 14 -0.84 -2.97 -2.85
CA ARG A 14 0.41 -3.68 -2.62
C ARG A 14 1.21 -3.91 -3.90
N ARG A 15 0.56 -4.44 -4.94
CA ARG A 15 1.18 -4.64 -6.26
C ARG A 15 1.66 -3.34 -6.89
N ALA A 16 0.91 -2.25 -6.72
CA ALA A 16 1.34 -0.94 -7.22
C ALA A 16 2.58 -0.42 -6.49
N LEU A 17 2.69 -0.65 -5.17
CA LEU A 17 3.87 -0.29 -4.39
C LEU A 17 5.09 -1.12 -4.82
N GLU A 18 4.94 -2.44 -4.97
CA GLU A 18 6.00 -3.33 -5.46
C GLU A 18 6.51 -2.91 -6.85
N HIS A 19 5.58 -2.55 -7.75
CA HIS A 19 5.95 -2.06 -9.08
C HIS A 19 6.68 -0.71 -9.02
N LEU A 20 6.26 0.20 -8.14
CA LEU A 20 6.94 1.47 -7.93
C LEU A 20 8.37 1.26 -7.41
N GLU A 21 8.57 0.37 -6.44
CA GLU A 21 9.89 0.05 -5.89
C GLU A 21 10.81 -0.56 -6.96
N LEU A 22 10.30 -1.46 -7.81
CA LEU A 22 11.04 -2.03 -8.93
C LEU A 22 11.43 -0.96 -9.96
N ALA A 23 10.45 -0.16 -10.40
CA ALA A 23 10.69 0.89 -11.39
C ALA A 23 11.67 1.96 -10.86
N TRP A 24 11.64 2.25 -9.56
CA TRP A 24 12.62 3.12 -8.94
C TRP A 24 14.03 2.52 -8.97
N ALA A 25 14.18 1.25 -8.61
CA ALA A 25 15.47 0.57 -8.66
C ALA A 25 16.08 0.60 -10.07
N GLU A 26 15.29 0.26 -11.09
CA GLU A 26 15.70 0.34 -12.51
C GLU A 26 16.07 1.76 -12.93
N ALA A 27 15.27 2.76 -12.52
CA ALA A 27 15.56 4.15 -12.84
C ALA A 27 16.87 4.62 -12.19
N THR A 28 17.16 4.21 -10.95
CA THR A 28 18.38 4.63 -10.24
C THR A 28 19.67 4.04 -10.79
N ASP A 29 19.61 2.98 -11.61
CA ASP A 29 20.79 2.45 -12.30
C ASP A 29 21.38 3.47 -13.28
N GLU A 30 20.53 4.24 -13.96
CA GLU A 30 20.94 5.29 -14.91
C GLU A 30 20.79 6.72 -14.35
N TRP A 31 19.85 6.93 -13.42
CA TRP A 31 19.51 8.22 -12.84
C TRP A 31 19.87 8.29 -11.35
N ASN A 32 21.14 8.59 -11.05
CA ASN A 32 21.70 8.60 -9.69
C ASN A 32 22.29 9.97 -9.26
N ASP A 33 21.82 11.05 -9.88
CA ASP A 33 22.26 12.41 -9.61
C ASP A 33 21.58 13.04 -8.38
N GLU A 34 21.82 14.33 -8.16
CA GLU A 34 21.20 15.05 -7.05
C GLU A 34 19.68 15.19 -7.19
N ALA A 35 19.17 15.23 -8.43
CA ALA A 35 17.74 15.33 -8.67
C ALA A 35 17.02 14.03 -8.30
N SER A 36 17.61 12.87 -8.60
CA SER A 36 17.03 11.58 -8.23
C SER A 36 17.03 11.36 -6.70
N ARG A 37 18.11 11.74 -6.01
CA ARG A 37 18.15 11.74 -4.54
C ARG A 37 17.08 12.64 -3.94
N ALA A 38 16.97 13.87 -4.42
CA ALA A 38 15.95 14.80 -3.94
C ALA A 38 14.52 14.30 -4.22
N PHE A 39 14.30 13.59 -5.33
CA PHE A 39 13.02 12.97 -5.64
C PHE A 39 12.69 11.84 -4.65
N GLN A 40 13.64 10.94 -4.39
CA GLN A 40 13.46 9.86 -3.42
C GLN A 40 13.11 10.39 -2.04
N GLU A 41 13.91 11.31 -1.51
CA GLU A 41 13.74 11.89 -0.18
C GLU A 41 12.41 12.64 -0.03
N ARG A 42 12.02 13.42 -1.05
CA ARG A 42 10.82 14.27 -0.96
C ARG A 42 9.52 13.53 -1.23
N HIS A 43 9.55 12.44 -2.00
CA HIS A 43 8.35 11.79 -2.49
C HIS A 43 8.25 10.33 -2.08
N LEU A 44 9.27 9.51 -2.32
CA LEU A 44 9.19 8.07 -2.11
C LEU A 44 9.30 7.70 -0.62
N GLU A 45 10.30 8.23 0.07
CA GLU A 45 10.51 7.98 1.50
C GLU A 45 9.31 8.32 2.38
N PRO A 46 8.60 9.46 2.21
CA PRO A 46 7.39 9.73 2.97
C PRO A 46 6.17 8.92 2.50
N LEU A 47 6.09 8.53 1.23
CA LEU A 47 4.94 7.81 0.68
C LEU A 47 4.89 6.36 1.16
N ILE A 48 6.01 5.65 1.11
CA ILE A 48 6.12 4.22 1.45
C ILE A 48 5.51 3.89 2.84
N PRO A 49 5.87 4.57 3.95
CA PRO A 49 5.32 4.27 5.27
C PRO A 49 3.81 4.58 5.36
N VAL A 50 3.33 5.61 4.66
CA VAL A 50 1.89 5.94 4.61
C VAL A 50 1.10 4.82 3.92
N VAL A 51 1.60 4.32 2.80
CA VAL A 51 0.97 3.19 2.08
C VAL A 51 0.98 1.93 2.94
N LYS A 52 2.10 1.58 3.57
CA LYS A 52 2.20 0.42 4.47
C LYS A 52 1.21 0.53 5.64
N THR A 53 1.18 1.67 6.31
CA THR A 53 0.24 1.94 7.41
C THR A 53 -1.23 1.83 6.97
N SER A 54 -1.54 2.29 5.75
CA SER A 54 -2.88 2.19 5.17
C SER A 54 -3.27 0.74 4.91
N LEU A 55 -2.37 -0.07 4.36
CA LEU A 55 -2.58 -1.51 4.14
C LEU A 55 -2.84 -2.25 5.46
N ASP A 56 -2.09 -1.93 6.51
CA ASP A 56 -2.30 -2.52 7.84
C ASP A 56 -3.67 -2.14 8.42
N ALA A 57 -4.09 -0.88 8.26
CA ALA A 57 -5.41 -0.42 8.68
C ALA A 57 -6.53 -1.17 7.92
N ILE A 58 -6.36 -1.38 6.62
CA ILE A 58 -7.30 -2.16 5.81
C ILE A 58 -7.42 -3.60 6.33
N GLY A 59 -6.29 -4.24 6.65
CA GLY A 59 -6.28 -5.60 7.23
C GLY A 59 -7.03 -5.67 8.56
N ARG A 60 -6.86 -4.68 9.44
CA ARG A 60 -7.60 -4.61 10.71
C ARG A 60 -9.10 -4.40 10.50
N MET A 61 -9.50 -3.50 9.59
CA MET A 61 -10.91 -3.25 9.29
C MET A 61 -11.60 -4.51 8.76
N GLU A 62 -10.91 -5.27 7.91
CA GLU A 62 -11.46 -6.51 7.37
C GLU A 62 -11.67 -7.59 8.44
N LEU A 63 -10.76 -7.70 9.42
CA LEU A 63 -10.96 -8.59 10.57
C LEU A 63 -12.20 -8.18 11.38
N LEU A 64 -12.33 -6.90 11.72
CA LEU A 64 -13.46 -6.39 12.49
C LEU A 64 -14.81 -6.59 11.77
N LEU A 65 -14.84 -6.37 10.46
CA LEU A 65 -16.06 -6.56 9.67
C LEU A 65 -16.48 -8.04 9.60
N ARG A 66 -15.51 -8.97 9.51
CA ARG A 66 -15.81 -10.41 9.57
C ARG A 66 -16.35 -10.84 10.93
N GLU A 67 -15.78 -10.33 12.01
CA GLU A 67 -16.26 -10.60 13.37
C GLU A 67 -17.70 -10.07 13.55
N ALA A 68 -17.95 -8.82 13.16
CA ALA A 68 -19.28 -8.23 13.21
C ALA A 68 -20.31 -9.00 12.38
N GLN A 69 -19.94 -9.45 11.17
CA GLN A 69 -20.82 -10.27 10.34
C GLN A 69 -21.19 -11.58 11.04
N ARG A 70 -20.21 -12.28 11.62
CA ARG A 70 -20.42 -13.53 12.34
C ARG A 70 -21.34 -13.36 13.54
N ASP A 71 -21.22 -12.24 14.27
CA ASP A 71 -22.07 -11.95 15.42
C ASP A 71 -23.52 -11.64 15.02
N CYS A 72 -23.77 -11.08 13.83
CA CYS A 72 -25.11 -10.85 13.31
C CYS A 72 -25.78 -12.09 12.70
N GLU A 73 -25.01 -13.12 12.35
CA GLU A 73 -25.53 -14.39 11.80
C GLU A 73 -25.87 -15.42 12.90
N ARG A 74 -25.69 -15.07 14.18
CA ARG A 74 -26.08 -15.85 15.36
C ARG A 74 -27.46 -15.43 15.88
#